data_AF-A0A150GVV3-F1
#
_entry.id   AF-A0A150GVV3-F1
#
_cell.length_a   1.000
_cell.length_b   1.000
_cell.length_c   1.000
_cell.angle_alpha   90.00
_cell.angle_beta   90.00
_cell.angle_gamma   90.00
#
_symmetry.space_group_name_H-M   'P 1'
#
loop_
_entity.id
_entity.type
_entity.pdbx_description
1 polymer ?
#
loop_
_entity_poly.entity_id
_entity_poly.type
_entity_poly.pdbx_seq_one_letter_code
_entity_poly.pdbx_strand_id
1 'polypeptide(L)'
;MISKEGASARVASPVASANAPTICVPLGSEEEVPAARAAIRYAYTGEVASESIRGILEVLRQAEYLQIETCAAACMDILTSRLRQPPLKGEGDEGQQAGESTAPVLDFFLCETLWPNLELCASFTDVIDVAKPRLIAHFGDALAALNNPRRRQQLLALPAVALEALLESDDFGTDTEDSIMLLLATWMHENRGRTDAATREWLCRQVRLAQLSRAYTTCILPALAADNSAARGADWFPITWREAAVFGGFAGARSDVERKQLLAAAQQSLNTSSPWFTQCRRRQCVPGTGITYSWSVSEATLDACLQQTDEAVDFDGDVDGCDKVLFARGFQWRPNVYAAPDEEPGRVGLHLCCDLPRAYRLPGSELQHGDVVAAVLLSARLAAYRFDASGVAIGIQTVSFDVGDSAFEVAGGTWGVSNALPLLEVAGGQRELSAWAEYLHDGKMHGTLCLLPPPSSQDNASDESDEDVEDGVDDNAAAAVADRWNGAGMGQAGGAAAMPGGWQGAFVW
;
A
#
# COMPACT_ATOMS: atom_id res chain seq x y z
N MET A 1 -33.96 14.03 34.16
CA MET A 1 -35.43 13.91 34.06
C MET A 1 -35.98 15.14 33.34
N ILE A 2 -36.07 15.10 32.02
CA ILE A 2 -36.82 16.08 31.22
C ILE A 2 -37.56 15.23 30.18
N SER A 3 -38.84 14.97 30.44
CA SER A 3 -39.74 14.32 29.49
C SER A 3 -40.21 15.35 28.48
N LYS A 4 -39.99 15.08 27.19
CA LYS A 4 -40.65 15.78 26.07
C LYS A 4 -41.67 14.81 25.47
N GLU A 5 -42.93 15.02 25.80
CA GLU A 5 -44.06 14.43 25.08
C GLU A 5 -44.22 15.18 23.75
N GLY A 6 -43.89 14.51 22.65
CA GLY A 6 -44.22 14.94 21.29
C GLY A 6 -45.50 14.25 20.84
N ALA A 7 -46.51 15.04 20.50
CA ALA A 7 -47.82 14.59 20.03
C ALA A 7 -47.71 13.78 18.73
N SER A 8 -48.07 12.49 18.81
CA SER A 8 -48.16 11.58 17.67
C SER A 8 -49.49 11.76 16.93
N ALA A 9 -49.41 12.14 15.66
CA ALA A 9 -50.55 12.19 14.75
C ALA A 9 -51.04 10.76 14.48
N ARG A 10 -52.22 10.41 15.02
CA ARG A 10 -52.91 9.13 14.78
C ARG A 10 -53.37 9.06 13.33
N VAL A 11 -52.61 8.36 12.50
CA VAL A 11 -53.11 7.78 11.25
C VAL A 11 -54.06 6.64 11.62
N ALA A 12 -55.30 6.69 11.14
CA ALA A 12 -56.33 5.70 11.43
C ALA A 12 -55.95 4.34 10.81
N SER A 13 -55.56 3.39 11.66
CA SER A 13 -55.34 2.00 11.26
C SER A 13 -56.65 1.33 10.84
N PRO A 14 -56.65 0.47 9.81
CA PRO A 14 -57.79 -0.37 9.47
C PRO A 14 -58.14 -1.29 10.64
N VAL A 15 -59.44 -1.50 10.85
CA VAL A 15 -60.02 -2.33 11.92
C VAL A 15 -59.52 -3.77 11.74
N ALA A 16 -58.41 -4.09 12.41
CA ALA A 16 -57.89 -5.45 12.52
C ALA A 16 -58.93 -6.30 13.27
N SER A 17 -59.20 -7.52 12.76
CA SER A 17 -60.11 -8.45 13.42
C SER A 17 -59.60 -8.72 14.84
N ALA A 18 -60.47 -8.55 15.83
CA ALA A 18 -60.12 -8.50 17.25
C ALA A 18 -59.52 -9.80 17.84
N ASN A 19 -59.21 -10.81 17.01
CA ASN A 19 -58.77 -12.14 17.43
C ASN A 19 -57.46 -12.62 16.77
N ALA A 20 -56.72 -11.77 16.04
CA ALA A 20 -55.43 -12.17 15.49
C ALA A 20 -54.33 -12.21 16.59
N PRO A 21 -53.52 -13.29 16.67
CA PRO A 21 -52.41 -13.35 17.61
C PRO A 21 -51.39 -12.24 17.31
N THR A 22 -51.02 -11.46 18.33
CA THR A 22 -50.04 -10.38 18.22
C THR A 22 -48.70 -10.86 18.80
N ILE A 23 -47.67 -10.86 17.96
CA ILE A 23 -46.29 -11.16 18.38
C ILE A 23 -45.58 -9.83 18.68
N CYS A 24 -45.02 -9.71 19.88
CA CYS A 24 -44.23 -8.55 20.29
C CYS A 24 -42.75 -8.94 20.25
N VAL A 25 -41.98 -8.31 19.37
CA VAL A 25 -40.53 -8.51 19.27
C VAL A 25 -39.83 -7.30 19.87
N PRO A 26 -39.01 -7.46 20.93
CA PRO A 26 -38.21 -6.37 21.44
C PRO A 26 -37.06 -6.08 20.46
N LEU A 27 -36.95 -4.83 20.03
CA LEU A 27 -35.90 -4.32 19.14
C LEU A 27 -35.03 -3.30 19.87
N GLY A 28 -33.78 -3.15 19.44
CA GLY A 28 -32.83 -2.20 20.03
C GLY A 28 -33.08 -0.76 19.58
N SER A 29 -33.63 -0.56 18.38
CA SER A 29 -33.96 0.75 17.82
C SER A 29 -35.08 0.66 16.77
N GLU A 30 -35.65 1.81 16.39
CA GLU A 30 -36.64 1.88 15.30
C GLU A 30 -36.05 1.51 13.93
N GLU A 31 -34.73 1.70 13.75
CA GLU A 31 -34.02 1.39 12.51
C GLU A 31 -34.00 -0.12 12.21
N GLU A 32 -34.17 -0.97 13.23
CA GLU A 32 -34.20 -2.43 13.07
C GLU A 32 -35.55 -2.95 12.57
N VAL A 33 -36.61 -2.14 12.63
CA VAL A 33 -37.99 -2.54 12.29
C VAL A 33 -38.10 -3.09 10.86
N PRO A 34 -37.50 -2.48 9.81
CA PRO A 34 -37.58 -3.01 8.45
C PRO A 34 -36.96 -4.40 8.33
N ALA A 35 -35.76 -4.59 8.91
CA ALA A 35 -35.04 -5.86 8.87
C ALA A 35 -35.76 -6.96 9.66
N ALA A 36 -36.25 -6.66 10.87
CA ALA A 36 -37.03 -7.59 11.68
C ALA A 36 -38.33 -7.99 10.96
N ARG A 37 -39.02 -7.02 10.33
CA ARG A 37 -40.21 -7.30 9.53
C ARG A 37 -39.90 -8.17 8.31
N ALA A 38 -38.76 -7.97 7.65
CA ALA A 38 -38.32 -8.78 6.53
C ALA A 38 -37.99 -10.23 6.94
N ALA A 39 -37.30 -10.42 8.08
CA ALA A 39 -37.05 -11.75 8.65
C ALA A 39 -38.36 -12.47 9.04
N ILE A 40 -39.30 -11.77 9.68
CA ILE A 40 -40.63 -12.34 10.00
C ILE A 40 -41.39 -12.67 8.71
N ARG A 41 -41.36 -11.77 7.71
CA ARG A 41 -42.01 -12.02 6.41
C ARG A 41 -41.43 -13.27 5.74
N TYR A 42 -40.11 -13.47 5.78
CA TYR A 42 -39.47 -14.67 5.26
C TYR A 42 -40.06 -15.94 5.88
N ALA A 43 -40.35 -15.96 7.19
CA ALA A 43 -40.98 -17.13 7.82
C ALA A 43 -42.35 -17.49 7.22
N TYR A 44 -43.03 -16.55 6.56
CA TYR A 44 -44.29 -16.79 5.85
C TYR A 44 -44.13 -16.99 4.34
N THR A 45 -43.15 -16.34 3.71
CA THR A 45 -43.01 -16.30 2.24
C THR A 45 -41.87 -17.15 1.68
N GLY A 46 -40.86 -17.47 2.50
CA GLY A 46 -39.61 -18.10 2.07
C GLY A 46 -38.66 -17.18 1.28
N GLU A 47 -38.93 -15.87 1.23
CA GLU A 47 -38.17 -14.90 0.41
C GLU A 47 -37.58 -13.75 1.25
N VAL A 48 -36.30 -13.44 1.03
CA VAL A 48 -35.60 -12.33 1.71
C VAL A 48 -35.81 -11.04 0.91
N ALA A 49 -36.53 -10.09 1.49
CA ALA A 49 -36.87 -8.82 0.84
C ALA A 49 -35.79 -7.74 1.08
N SER A 50 -34.62 -7.86 0.43
CA SER A 50 -33.59 -6.81 0.42
C SER A 50 -32.77 -6.79 -0.88
N GLU A 51 -32.58 -5.58 -1.42
CA GLU A 51 -31.79 -5.34 -2.64
C GLU A 51 -30.36 -4.87 -2.37
N SER A 52 -30.00 -4.50 -1.14
CA SER A 52 -28.65 -4.05 -0.79
C SER A 52 -27.91 -5.06 0.10
N ILE A 53 -26.57 -5.07 0.02
CA ILE A 53 -25.73 -5.92 0.88
C ILE A 53 -25.97 -5.59 2.35
N ARG A 54 -25.99 -4.29 2.70
CA ARG A 54 -26.32 -3.83 4.05
C ARG A 54 -27.66 -4.36 4.54
N GLY A 55 -28.72 -4.22 3.75
CA GLY A 55 -30.05 -4.68 4.14
C GLY A 55 -30.12 -6.20 4.32
N ILE A 56 -29.36 -6.97 3.53
CA ILE A 56 -29.28 -8.43 3.74
C ILE A 56 -28.58 -8.76 5.06
N LEU A 57 -27.48 -8.07 5.40
CA LEU A 57 -26.77 -8.25 6.67
C LEU A 57 -27.65 -7.86 7.87
N GLU A 58 -28.44 -6.78 7.76
CA GLU A 58 -29.40 -6.39 8.79
C GLU A 58 -30.48 -7.47 8.99
N VAL A 59 -31.00 -8.06 7.91
CA VAL A 59 -31.96 -9.18 7.97
C VAL A 59 -31.32 -10.43 8.57
N LEU A 60 -30.08 -10.77 8.19
CA LEU A 60 -29.33 -11.88 8.77
C LEU A 60 -29.22 -11.74 10.29
N ARG A 61 -28.78 -10.58 10.78
CA ARG A 61 -28.66 -10.28 12.21
C ARG A 61 -29.99 -10.45 12.95
N GLN A 62 -31.09 -9.97 12.36
CA GLN A 62 -32.42 -10.12 12.95
C GLN A 62 -32.94 -11.57 12.87
N ALA A 63 -32.61 -12.30 11.81
CA ALA A 63 -32.94 -13.72 11.68
C ALA A 63 -32.24 -14.58 12.73
N GLU A 64 -30.95 -14.31 13.01
CA GLU A 64 -30.20 -14.98 14.07
C GLU A 64 -30.80 -14.68 15.45
N TYR A 65 -31.09 -13.41 15.73
CA TYR A 65 -31.73 -12.99 16.98
C TYR A 65 -33.09 -13.67 17.21
N LEU A 66 -33.91 -13.76 16.15
CA LEU A 66 -35.22 -14.42 16.17
C LEU A 66 -35.15 -15.95 16.03
N GLN A 67 -33.96 -16.52 15.86
CA GLN A 67 -33.71 -17.95 15.64
C GLN A 67 -34.47 -18.53 14.43
N ILE A 68 -34.55 -17.76 13.34
CA ILE A 68 -35.11 -18.21 12.06
C ILE A 68 -33.97 -18.75 11.18
N GLU A 69 -33.49 -19.95 11.51
CA GLU A 69 -32.29 -20.57 10.91
C GLU A 69 -32.31 -20.60 9.37
N THR A 70 -33.45 -20.92 8.77
CA THR A 70 -33.61 -20.95 7.30
C THR A 70 -33.49 -19.57 6.66
N CYS A 71 -33.90 -18.50 7.37
CA CYS A 71 -33.74 -17.13 6.89
C CYS A 71 -32.28 -16.71 6.91
N ALA A 72 -31.54 -17.04 7.98
CA ALA A 72 -30.11 -16.76 8.08
C ALA A 72 -29.32 -17.46 6.96
N ALA A 73 -29.60 -18.75 6.72
CA ALA A 73 -29.02 -19.51 5.61
C ALA A 73 -29.31 -18.87 4.25
N ALA A 74 -30.59 -18.51 3.99
CA ALA A 74 -30.97 -17.84 2.75
C ALA A 74 -30.28 -16.48 2.56
N CYS A 75 -30.06 -15.72 3.64
CA CYS A 75 -29.30 -14.46 3.57
C CYS A 75 -27.84 -14.72 3.16
N MET A 76 -27.17 -15.73 3.73
CA MET A 76 -25.79 -16.10 3.37
C MET A 76 -25.69 -16.55 1.90
N ASP A 77 -26.66 -17.32 1.40
CA ASP A 77 -26.73 -17.73 0.00
C ASP A 77 -26.86 -16.52 -0.95
N ILE A 78 -27.72 -15.56 -0.60
CA ILE A 78 -27.92 -14.34 -1.40
C ILE A 78 -26.65 -13.49 -1.38
N LEU A 79 -26.02 -13.30 -0.21
CA LEU A 79 -24.75 -12.56 -0.10
C LEU A 79 -23.68 -13.22 -0.97
N THR A 80 -23.50 -14.53 -0.85
CA THR A 80 -22.55 -15.30 -1.64
C THR A 80 -22.82 -15.18 -3.14
N SER A 81 -24.08 -15.29 -3.53
CA SER A 81 -24.50 -15.15 -4.93
C SER A 81 -24.13 -13.77 -5.48
N ARG A 82 -24.39 -12.70 -4.73
CA ARG A 82 -24.06 -11.33 -5.15
C ARG A 82 -22.57 -11.06 -5.20
N LEU A 83 -21.81 -11.56 -4.23
CA LEU A 83 -20.36 -11.43 -4.22
C LEU A 83 -19.73 -12.20 -5.40
N ARG A 84 -20.35 -13.29 -5.86
CA ARG A 84 -19.89 -14.06 -7.03
C ARG A 84 -20.24 -13.41 -8.37
N GLN A 85 -21.20 -12.48 -8.41
CA GLN A 85 -21.52 -11.80 -9.65
C GLN A 85 -20.31 -11.01 -10.13
N PRO A 86 -19.90 -11.16 -11.40
CA PRO A 86 -18.84 -10.32 -11.94
C PRO A 86 -19.29 -8.86 -11.84
N PRO A 87 -18.37 -7.90 -11.65
CA PRO A 87 -18.72 -6.50 -11.82
C PRO A 87 -19.35 -6.36 -13.19
N LEU A 88 -20.58 -5.86 -13.24
CA LEU A 88 -21.25 -5.55 -14.50
C LEU A 88 -20.26 -4.69 -15.27
N LYS A 89 -19.77 -5.19 -16.41
CA LYS A 89 -18.90 -4.41 -17.29
C LYS A 89 -19.73 -3.21 -17.72
N GLY A 90 -19.55 -2.09 -17.02
CA GLY A 90 -20.07 -0.81 -17.48
C GLY A 90 -19.46 -0.59 -18.84
N GLU A 91 -20.30 -0.67 -19.88
CA GLU A 91 -19.94 -0.30 -21.24
C GLU A 91 -19.47 1.15 -21.22
N GLY A 92 -18.25 1.40 -21.69
CA GLY A 92 -17.79 2.73 -22.07
C GLY A 92 -17.37 3.62 -20.91
N ASP A 93 -16.09 3.53 -20.58
CA ASP A 93 -15.30 4.60 -19.99
C ASP A 93 -15.29 5.77 -20.97
N GLU A 94 -16.30 6.66 -20.90
CA GLU A 94 -16.24 8.05 -21.39
C GLU A 94 -17.55 8.79 -21.04
N GLY A 95 -17.58 9.43 -19.85
CA GLY A 95 -18.19 10.76 -19.77
C GLY A 95 -19.58 10.97 -19.14
N GLN A 96 -20.18 10.03 -18.39
CA GLN A 96 -21.45 10.33 -17.69
C GLN A 96 -21.41 10.01 -16.18
N GLN A 97 -21.43 11.07 -15.36
CA GLN A 97 -21.61 11.06 -13.88
C GLN A 97 -23.01 10.56 -13.48
N ALA A 98 -23.34 9.30 -13.77
CA ALA A 98 -24.57 8.66 -13.33
C ALA A 98 -24.25 7.66 -12.21
N GLY A 99 -24.67 8.01 -10.98
CA GLY A 99 -24.83 7.13 -9.82
C GLY A 99 -23.67 6.18 -9.57
N GLU A 100 -22.73 6.59 -8.72
CA GLU A 100 -21.54 5.82 -8.35
C GLU A 100 -21.94 4.56 -7.55
N SER A 101 -22.38 3.52 -8.25
CA SER A 101 -22.67 2.22 -7.66
C SER A 101 -21.35 1.62 -7.16
N THR A 102 -21.17 1.58 -5.84
CA THR A 102 -20.04 0.95 -5.19
C THR A 102 -20.05 -0.56 -5.49
N ALA A 103 -18.87 -1.14 -5.69
CA ALA A 103 -18.77 -2.57 -5.96
C ALA A 103 -19.36 -3.35 -4.76
N PRO A 104 -20.19 -4.40 -4.97
CA PRO A 104 -20.82 -5.13 -3.86
C PRO A 104 -19.85 -5.66 -2.80
N VAL A 105 -18.61 -5.98 -3.20
CA VAL A 105 -17.56 -6.41 -2.26
C VAL A 105 -17.10 -5.28 -1.33
N LEU A 106 -17.02 -4.04 -1.82
CA LEU A 106 -16.69 -2.90 -0.96
C LEU A 106 -17.82 -2.65 0.04
N ASP A 107 -19.08 -2.67 -0.41
CA ASP A 107 -20.24 -2.53 0.47
C ASP A 107 -20.26 -3.59 1.57
N PHE A 108 -19.91 -4.83 1.22
CA PHE A 108 -19.83 -5.94 2.18
C PHE A 108 -18.82 -5.67 3.29
N PHE A 109 -17.59 -5.28 2.93
CA PHE A 109 -16.56 -4.96 3.91
C PHE A 109 -16.88 -3.69 4.69
N LEU A 110 -17.38 -2.63 4.05
CA LEU A 110 -17.80 -1.40 4.73
C LEU A 110 -18.93 -1.62 5.75
N CYS A 111 -19.67 -2.73 5.64
CA CYS A 111 -20.68 -3.16 6.59
C CYS A 111 -20.15 -4.14 7.65
N GLU A 112 -18.84 -4.19 7.92
CA GLU A 112 -18.22 -5.07 8.93
C GLU A 112 -18.95 -5.07 10.28
N THR A 113 -19.39 -3.90 10.76
CA THR A 113 -20.11 -3.75 12.04
C THR A 113 -21.43 -4.51 12.12
N LEU A 114 -21.97 -4.97 10.98
CA LEU A 114 -23.19 -5.77 10.88
C LEU A 114 -22.90 -7.27 10.72
N TRP A 115 -21.65 -7.68 10.62
CA TRP A 115 -21.29 -9.09 10.51
C TRP A 115 -21.64 -9.84 11.79
N PRO A 116 -22.09 -11.11 11.69
CA PRO A 116 -22.30 -11.94 12.86
C PRO A 116 -20.97 -12.22 13.57
N ASN A 117 -21.04 -12.64 14.83
CA ASN A 117 -19.84 -13.05 15.55
C ASN A 117 -19.23 -14.30 14.87
N LEU A 118 -18.03 -14.14 14.31
CA LEU A 118 -17.34 -15.18 13.56
C LEU A 118 -17.01 -16.43 14.40
N GLU A 119 -16.88 -16.28 15.73
CA GLU A 119 -16.67 -17.42 16.64
C GLU A 119 -17.93 -18.29 16.79
N LEU A 120 -19.11 -17.70 16.57
CA LEU A 120 -20.40 -18.36 16.73
C LEU A 120 -21.00 -18.83 15.39
N CYS A 121 -20.64 -18.17 14.28
CA CYS A 121 -21.24 -18.40 12.96
C CYS A 121 -20.17 -18.84 11.95
N ALA A 122 -19.72 -20.09 12.05
CA ALA A 122 -18.68 -20.65 11.17
C ALA A 122 -19.04 -20.58 9.67
N SER A 123 -20.32 -20.67 9.31
CA SER A 123 -20.79 -20.54 7.92
C SER A 123 -20.61 -19.13 7.34
N PHE A 124 -20.50 -18.10 8.18
CA PHE A 124 -20.23 -16.75 7.68
C PHE A 124 -18.77 -16.60 7.20
N THR A 125 -17.86 -17.40 7.73
CA THR A 125 -16.48 -17.48 7.23
C THR A 125 -16.44 -17.87 5.76
N ASP A 126 -17.32 -18.77 5.30
CA ASP A 126 -17.43 -19.14 3.89
C ASP A 126 -17.81 -17.94 3.00
N VAL A 127 -18.63 -17.01 3.52
CA VAL A 127 -19.00 -15.77 2.82
C VAL A 127 -17.80 -14.83 2.70
N ILE A 128 -17.02 -14.70 3.78
CA ILE A 128 -15.77 -13.91 3.79
C ILE A 128 -14.76 -14.52 2.82
N ASP A 129 -14.59 -15.84 2.80
CA ASP A 129 -13.68 -16.54 1.89
C ASP A 129 -14.06 -16.34 0.42
N VAL A 130 -15.35 -16.19 0.10
CA VAL A 130 -15.81 -15.78 -1.23
C VAL A 130 -15.56 -14.30 -1.51
N ALA A 131 -15.66 -13.43 -0.49
CA ALA A 131 -15.46 -11.99 -0.62
C ALA A 131 -13.99 -11.61 -0.83
N LYS A 132 -13.04 -12.27 -0.15
CA LYS A 132 -11.60 -11.93 -0.20
C LYS A 132 -11.05 -11.89 -1.65
N PRO A 133 -11.20 -12.94 -2.49
CA PRO A 133 -10.74 -12.90 -3.89
C PRO A 133 -11.38 -11.79 -4.72
N ARG A 134 -12.62 -11.42 -4.40
CA ARG A 134 -13.34 -10.33 -5.10
C ARG A 134 -12.79 -8.97 -4.72
N LEU A 135 -12.39 -8.79 -3.46
CA LEU A 135 -11.73 -7.58 -2.99
C LEU A 135 -10.36 -7.42 -3.66
N ILE A 136 -9.59 -8.51 -3.70
CA ILE A 136 -8.28 -8.53 -4.39
C ILE A 136 -8.45 -8.21 -5.87
N ALA A 137 -9.42 -8.81 -6.56
CA ALA A 137 -9.70 -8.52 -7.96
C ALA A 137 -10.17 -7.08 -8.20
N HIS A 138 -10.91 -6.47 -7.26
CA HIS A 138 -11.35 -5.08 -7.35
C HIS A 138 -10.18 -4.09 -7.33
N PHE A 139 -9.24 -4.29 -6.40
CA PHE A 139 -8.05 -3.43 -6.32
C PHE A 139 -6.97 -3.80 -7.36
N GLY A 140 -6.89 -5.07 -7.74
CA GLY A 140 -5.92 -5.63 -8.67
C GLY A 140 -4.57 -5.90 -8.01
N ASP A 141 -3.83 -4.83 -7.75
CA ASP A 141 -2.47 -4.84 -7.20
C ASP A 141 -2.17 -3.53 -6.44
N ALA A 142 -1.02 -3.51 -5.75
CA ALA A 142 -0.59 -2.38 -4.95
C ALA A 142 -0.39 -1.10 -5.78
N LEU A 143 0.15 -1.20 -6.99
CA LEU A 143 0.39 -0.03 -7.85
C LEU A 143 -0.92 0.57 -8.33
N ALA A 144 -1.88 -0.25 -8.76
CA ALA A 144 -3.21 0.21 -9.16
C ALA A 144 -3.97 0.83 -7.98
N ALA A 145 -3.83 0.29 -6.77
CA ALA A 145 -4.43 0.84 -5.56
C ALA A 145 -3.83 2.20 -5.15
N LEU A 146 -2.52 2.39 -5.31
CA LEU A 146 -1.81 3.61 -4.94
C LEU A 146 -1.90 4.71 -6.00
N ASN A 147 -1.80 4.36 -7.28
CA ASN A 147 -1.68 5.31 -8.39
C ASN A 147 -3.03 5.76 -8.95
N ASN A 148 -4.10 4.99 -8.79
CA ASN A 148 -5.43 5.43 -9.21
C ASN A 148 -6.13 6.20 -8.06
N PRO A 149 -6.44 7.50 -8.21
CA PRO A 149 -7.00 8.32 -7.12
C PRO A 149 -8.31 7.74 -6.53
N ARG A 150 -9.18 7.20 -7.39
CA ARG A 150 -10.46 6.61 -6.97
C ARG A 150 -10.24 5.34 -6.16
N ARG A 151 -9.37 4.43 -6.62
CA ARG A 151 -9.03 3.22 -5.85
C ARG A 151 -8.30 3.58 -4.56
N ARG A 152 -7.41 4.58 -4.58
CA ARG A 152 -6.73 5.05 -3.37
C ARG A 152 -7.73 5.58 -2.33
N GLN A 153 -8.73 6.36 -2.75
CA GLN A 153 -9.79 6.81 -1.86
C GLN A 153 -10.60 5.64 -1.29
N GLN A 154 -10.94 4.64 -2.11
CA GLN A 154 -11.62 3.43 -1.66
C GLN A 154 -10.77 2.62 -0.68
N LEU A 155 -9.46 2.50 -0.93
CA LEU A 155 -8.49 1.87 -0.03
C LEU A 155 -8.50 2.54 1.34
N LEU A 156 -8.45 3.88 1.39
CA LEU A 156 -8.45 4.67 2.64
C LEU A 156 -9.75 4.56 3.43
N ALA A 157 -10.85 4.19 2.76
CA ALA A 157 -12.15 3.93 3.38
C ALA A 157 -12.31 2.50 3.90
N LEU A 158 -11.42 1.56 3.53
CA LEU A 158 -11.53 0.17 3.96
C LEU A 158 -11.38 0.04 5.48
N PRO A 159 -12.20 -0.83 6.12
CA PRO A 159 -11.93 -1.27 7.49
C PRO A 159 -10.69 -2.16 7.56
N ALA A 160 -10.18 -2.36 8.78
CA ALA A 160 -8.97 -3.13 9.02
C ALA A 160 -9.05 -4.56 8.47
N VAL A 161 -10.18 -5.26 8.66
CA VAL A 161 -10.36 -6.64 8.18
C VAL A 161 -10.27 -6.77 6.65
N ALA A 162 -10.68 -5.73 5.91
CA ALA A 162 -10.57 -5.71 4.45
C ALA A 162 -9.13 -5.46 4.01
N LEU A 163 -8.43 -4.54 4.69
CA LEU A 163 -7.02 -4.29 4.44
C LEU A 163 -6.18 -5.54 4.76
N GLU A 164 -6.48 -6.23 5.86
CA GLU A 164 -5.85 -7.51 6.20
C GLU A 164 -6.00 -8.52 5.07
N ALA A 165 -7.19 -8.69 4.51
CA ALA A 165 -7.41 -9.62 3.39
C ALA A 165 -6.53 -9.29 2.16
N LEU A 166 -6.28 -8.00 1.89
CA LEU A 166 -5.34 -7.59 0.84
C LEU A 166 -3.88 -7.92 1.21
N LEU A 167 -3.47 -7.62 2.45
CA LEU A 167 -2.10 -7.84 2.92
C LEU A 167 -1.77 -9.32 3.16
N GLU A 168 -2.74 -10.15 3.47
CA GLU A 168 -2.55 -11.60 3.66
C GLU A 168 -2.31 -12.31 2.32
N SER A 169 -2.96 -11.85 1.24
CA SER A 169 -3.01 -12.57 -0.02
C SER A 169 -1.73 -12.52 -0.86
N ASP A 170 -1.27 -13.69 -1.34
CA ASP A 170 -0.22 -13.80 -2.36
C ASP A 170 -0.64 -13.26 -3.75
N ASP A 171 -1.95 -13.25 -4.03
CA ASP A 171 -2.53 -12.84 -5.31
C ASP A 171 -2.72 -11.32 -5.42
N PHE A 172 -2.64 -10.59 -4.30
CA PHE A 172 -2.59 -9.13 -4.33
C PHE A 172 -1.20 -8.69 -4.80
N GLY A 173 -1.12 -8.47 -6.11
CA GLY A 173 0.16 -8.25 -6.78
C GLY A 173 0.87 -7.00 -6.30
N THR A 174 2.19 -6.98 -6.47
CA THR A 174 3.02 -5.81 -6.15
C THR A 174 4.28 -5.83 -7.02
N ASP A 175 4.92 -4.68 -7.19
CA ASP A 175 6.22 -4.61 -7.86
C ASP A 175 7.34 -5.06 -6.91
N THR A 176 7.25 -4.64 -5.66
CA THR A 176 8.10 -5.02 -4.52
C THR A 176 7.30 -4.96 -3.22
N GLU A 177 7.78 -5.58 -2.13
CA GLU A 177 7.09 -5.45 -0.84
C GLU A 177 7.16 -4.01 -0.28
N ASP A 178 8.07 -3.18 -0.76
CA ASP A 178 8.17 -1.76 -0.41
C ASP A 178 6.87 -1.01 -0.72
N SER A 179 6.21 -1.33 -1.86
CA SER A 179 4.92 -0.75 -2.22
C SER A 179 3.78 -1.23 -1.32
N ILE A 180 3.86 -2.45 -0.78
CA ILE A 180 2.92 -2.95 0.23
C ILE A 180 3.11 -2.19 1.55
N MET A 181 4.36 -1.96 1.95
CA MET A 181 4.71 -1.15 3.11
C MET A 181 4.21 0.30 2.97
N LEU A 182 4.32 0.88 1.77
CA LEU A 182 3.78 2.22 1.47
C LEU A 182 2.25 2.23 1.51
N LEU A 183 1.60 1.21 0.95
CA LEU A 183 0.15 1.06 0.99
C LEU A 183 -0.36 1.04 2.43
N LEU A 184 0.28 0.24 3.29
CA LEU A 184 -0.05 0.21 4.71
C LEU A 184 0.24 1.55 5.41
N ALA A 185 1.39 2.18 5.16
CA ALA A 185 1.73 3.49 5.74
C ALA A 185 0.70 4.55 5.34
N THR A 186 0.27 4.54 4.09
CA THR A 186 -0.75 5.46 3.55
C THR A 186 -2.10 5.25 4.24
N TRP A 187 -2.52 4.00 4.43
CA TRP A 187 -3.75 3.70 5.18
C TRP A 187 -3.64 4.11 6.65
N MET A 188 -2.51 3.81 7.30
CA MET A 188 -2.25 4.16 8.70
C MET A 188 -2.25 5.66 8.94
N HIS A 189 -1.71 6.46 8.01
CA HIS A 189 -1.75 7.92 8.08
C HIS A 189 -3.17 8.45 8.28
N GLU A 190 -4.15 7.86 7.60
CA GLU A 190 -5.56 8.27 7.63
C GLU A 190 -6.42 7.51 8.64
N ASN A 191 -6.01 6.32 9.07
CA ASN A 191 -6.84 5.41 9.87
C ASN A 191 -6.35 5.20 11.29
N ARG A 192 -5.14 5.65 11.64
CA ARG A 192 -4.55 5.36 12.96
C ARG A 192 -5.45 5.77 14.13
N GLY A 193 -6.14 6.91 14.03
CA GLY A 193 -7.02 7.42 15.10
C GLY A 193 -8.34 6.65 15.28
N ARG A 194 -8.74 5.83 14.30
CA ARG A 194 -9.99 5.05 14.32
C ARG A 194 -9.78 3.55 14.53
N THR A 195 -8.53 3.11 14.64
CA THR A 195 -8.15 1.71 14.83
C THR A 195 -7.43 1.56 16.16
N ASP A 196 -7.64 0.46 16.89
CA ASP A 196 -6.93 0.20 18.15
C ASP A 196 -5.48 -0.27 17.90
N ALA A 197 -4.67 -0.30 18.95
CA ALA A 197 -3.26 -0.67 18.85
C ALA A 197 -3.02 -2.12 18.42
N ALA A 198 -3.85 -3.07 18.90
CA ALA A 198 -3.68 -4.49 18.61
C ALA A 198 -4.00 -4.76 17.13
N THR A 199 -5.07 -4.16 16.60
CA THR A 199 -5.41 -4.24 15.18
C THR A 199 -4.32 -3.62 14.31
N ARG A 200 -3.75 -2.48 14.71
CA ARG A 200 -2.64 -1.88 13.95
C ARG A 200 -1.39 -2.76 13.95
N GLU A 201 -1.03 -3.33 15.10
CA GLU A 201 0.08 -4.27 15.21
C GLU A 201 -0.12 -5.51 14.35
N TRP A 202 -1.34 -6.05 14.37
CA TRP A 202 -1.73 -7.18 13.54
C TRP A 202 -1.57 -6.88 12.04
N LEU A 203 -2.06 -5.74 11.56
CA LEU A 203 -1.90 -5.32 10.16
C LEU A 203 -0.43 -5.14 9.77
N CYS A 204 0.37 -4.52 10.65
CA CYS A 204 1.81 -4.35 10.43
C CYS A 204 2.51 -5.70 10.29
N ARG A 205 2.07 -6.72 11.04
CA ARG A 205 2.60 -8.09 10.96
C ARG A 205 2.35 -8.81 9.64
N GLN A 206 1.47 -8.31 8.78
CA GLN A 206 1.17 -8.91 7.48
C GLN A 206 2.18 -8.55 6.38
N VAL A 207 3.04 -7.55 6.61
CA VAL A 207 4.06 -7.12 5.63
C VAL A 207 5.25 -8.08 5.62
N ARG A 208 5.76 -8.44 4.45
CA ARG A 208 6.86 -9.43 4.33
C ARG A 208 8.22 -8.74 4.44
N LEU A 209 8.59 -8.32 5.65
CA LEU A 209 9.80 -7.52 5.89
C LEU A 209 11.09 -8.12 5.29
N ALA A 210 11.21 -9.44 5.24
CA ALA A 210 12.34 -10.12 4.63
C ALA A 210 12.45 -9.96 3.08
N GLN A 211 11.38 -9.47 2.43
CA GLN A 211 11.30 -9.17 1.00
C GLN A 211 11.42 -7.67 0.68
N LEU A 212 11.60 -6.81 1.69
CA LEU A 212 11.85 -5.38 1.46
C LEU A 212 13.20 -5.15 0.80
N SER A 213 13.31 -4.05 0.05
CA SER A 213 14.56 -3.65 -0.57
C SER A 213 15.63 -3.23 0.44
N ARG A 214 16.85 -3.06 -0.05
CA ARG A 214 17.96 -2.54 0.75
C ARG A 214 17.68 -1.13 1.28
N ALA A 215 17.08 -0.25 0.48
CA ALA A 215 16.75 1.11 0.92
C ALA A 215 15.81 1.09 2.14
N TYR A 216 14.78 0.25 2.09
CA TYR A 216 13.83 0.09 3.18
C TYR A 216 14.47 -0.53 4.43
N THR A 217 15.21 -1.62 4.27
CA THR A 217 15.82 -2.34 5.41
C THR A 217 16.94 -1.57 6.09
N THR A 218 17.69 -0.74 5.36
CA THR A 218 18.84 0.01 5.90
C THR A 218 18.51 1.41 6.38
N CYS A 219 17.45 2.04 5.84
CA CYS A 219 17.12 3.43 6.16
C CYS A 219 15.73 3.56 6.81
N ILE A 220 14.69 3.00 6.17
CA ILE A 220 13.30 3.19 6.63
C ILE A 220 12.99 2.38 7.90
N LEU A 221 13.32 1.09 7.95
CA LEU A 221 13.04 0.25 9.13
C LEU A 221 13.76 0.73 10.40
N PRO A 222 15.05 1.12 10.36
CA PRO A 222 15.71 1.68 11.54
C PRO A 222 15.06 2.98 12.03
N ALA A 223 14.63 3.86 11.11
CA ALA A 223 13.91 5.08 11.47
C ALA A 223 12.55 4.78 12.13
N LEU A 224 11.78 3.85 11.56
CA LEU A 224 10.52 3.40 12.16
C LEU A 224 10.72 2.74 13.53
N ALA A 225 11.82 2.00 13.72
CA ALA A 225 12.18 1.42 15.01
C ALA A 225 12.53 2.49 16.06
N ALA A 226 13.21 3.56 15.62
CA ALA A 226 13.51 4.71 16.47
C ALA A 226 12.22 5.45 16.86
N ASP A 227 11.32 5.69 15.90
CA ASP A 227 10.01 6.31 16.13
C ASP A 227 9.17 5.52 17.15
N ASN A 228 9.11 4.20 16.98
CA ASN A 228 8.41 3.29 17.90
C ASN A 228 9.01 3.32 19.32
N SER A 229 10.35 3.36 19.42
CA SER A 229 11.04 3.43 20.72
C SER A 229 10.84 4.77 21.42
N ALA A 230 10.67 5.85 20.66
CA ALA A 230 10.54 7.20 21.20
C ALA A 230 9.11 7.55 21.66
N ALA A 231 8.09 6.78 21.25
CA ALA A 231 6.67 7.01 21.58
C ALA A 231 6.19 8.45 21.29
N ARG A 232 6.74 9.09 20.24
CA ARG A 232 6.48 10.50 19.89
C ARG A 232 5.21 10.73 19.08
N GLY A 233 4.30 9.75 19.02
CA GLY A 233 3.14 9.83 18.14
C GLY A 233 3.48 9.58 16.67
N ALA A 234 4.66 9.06 16.35
CA ALA A 234 5.04 8.53 15.02
C ALA A 234 5.16 6.97 15.02
N ASP A 235 4.87 6.34 16.15
CA ASP A 235 4.91 4.91 16.47
C ASP A 235 3.79 4.09 15.80
N TRP A 236 3.53 4.32 14.51
CA TRP A 236 2.50 3.57 13.79
C TRP A 236 2.94 2.14 13.43
N PHE A 237 4.25 1.91 13.26
CA PHE A 237 4.81 0.61 12.91
C PHE A 237 5.57 0.01 14.10
N PRO A 238 5.08 -1.10 14.69
CA PRO A 238 5.60 -1.63 15.95
C PRO A 238 6.82 -2.53 15.75
N ILE A 239 7.84 -2.03 15.04
CA ILE A 239 9.11 -2.72 14.89
C ILE A 239 10.09 -2.28 15.98
N THR A 240 10.83 -3.22 16.54
CA THR A 240 11.93 -2.92 17.45
C THR A 240 13.24 -2.75 16.70
N TRP A 241 14.21 -2.05 17.30
CA TRP A 241 15.54 -1.90 16.70
C TRP A 241 16.23 -3.25 16.46
N ARG A 242 15.94 -4.26 17.30
CA ARG A 242 16.49 -5.63 17.16
C ARG A 242 15.96 -6.31 15.91
N GLU A 243 14.65 -6.21 15.67
CA GLU A 243 14.03 -6.76 14.46
C GLU A 243 14.53 -6.04 13.22
N ALA A 244 14.59 -4.71 13.24
CA ALA A 244 15.14 -3.92 12.13
C ALA A 244 16.59 -4.33 11.80
N ALA A 245 17.43 -4.53 12.82
CA ALA A 245 18.82 -5.00 12.63
C ALA A 245 18.89 -6.39 11.99
N VAL A 246 18.00 -7.31 12.37
CA VAL A 246 17.91 -8.65 11.76
C VAL A 246 17.53 -8.54 10.27
N PHE A 247 16.54 -7.73 9.91
CA PHE A 247 16.16 -7.52 8.51
C PHE A 247 17.23 -6.79 7.69
N GLY A 248 17.96 -5.84 8.30
CA GLY A 248 19.16 -5.26 7.71
C GLY A 248 20.23 -6.32 7.40
N GLY A 249 20.45 -7.25 8.33
CA GLY A 249 21.32 -8.42 8.12
C GLY A 249 20.84 -9.31 6.97
N PHE A 250 19.53 -9.59 6.88
CA PHE A 250 18.96 -10.36 5.76
C PHE A 250 19.19 -9.72 4.40
N ALA A 251 19.03 -8.40 4.31
CA ALA A 251 19.27 -7.67 3.06
C ALA A 251 20.76 -7.60 2.69
N GLY A 252 21.65 -7.62 3.68
CA GLY A 252 23.11 -7.60 3.48
C GLY A 252 23.75 -8.98 3.29
N ALA A 253 23.02 -10.07 3.57
CA ALA A 253 23.54 -11.42 3.49
C ALA A 253 23.94 -11.78 2.05
N ARG A 254 25.17 -12.29 1.89
CA ARG A 254 25.79 -12.57 0.59
C ARG A 254 25.36 -13.92 0.00
N SER A 255 24.78 -14.78 0.84
CA SER A 255 24.40 -16.13 0.44
C SER A 255 23.12 -16.58 1.16
N ASP A 256 22.43 -17.56 0.57
CA ASP A 256 21.29 -18.20 1.21
C ASP A 256 21.66 -18.95 2.49
N VAL A 257 22.91 -19.42 2.60
CA VAL A 257 23.43 -20.07 3.80
C VAL A 257 23.48 -19.06 4.96
N GLU A 258 24.01 -17.86 4.71
CA GLU A 258 24.05 -16.78 5.69
C GLU A 258 22.63 -16.35 6.10
N ARG A 259 21.71 -16.22 5.14
CA ARG A 259 20.28 -15.93 5.44
C ARG A 259 19.66 -17.01 6.32
N LYS A 260 19.89 -18.29 6.03
CA LYS A 260 19.38 -19.40 6.85
C LYS A 260 19.96 -19.38 8.27
N GLN A 261 21.24 -19.07 8.41
CA GLN A 261 21.90 -18.94 9.72
C GLN A 261 21.33 -17.77 10.53
N LEU A 262 21.14 -16.60 9.90
CA LEU A 262 20.49 -15.45 10.53
C LEU A 262 19.05 -15.78 10.97
N LEU A 263 18.29 -16.49 10.13
CA LEU A 263 16.93 -16.94 10.49
C LEU A 263 16.94 -17.90 11.68
N ALA A 264 17.86 -18.87 11.70
CA ALA A 264 17.99 -19.81 12.81
C ALA A 264 18.40 -19.11 14.12
N ALA A 265 19.23 -18.07 14.05
CA ALA A 265 19.56 -17.24 15.21
C ALA A 265 18.34 -16.41 15.67
N ALA A 266 17.59 -15.82 14.73
CA ALA A 266 16.39 -15.03 15.02
C ALA A 266 15.29 -15.85 15.70
N GLN A 267 15.11 -17.12 15.32
CA GLN A 267 14.15 -18.07 15.92
C GLN A 267 14.26 -18.21 17.43
N GLN A 268 15.44 -17.94 18.01
CA GLN A 268 15.65 -18.05 19.46
C GLN A 268 15.05 -16.88 20.25
N SER A 269 14.74 -15.76 19.59
CA SER A 269 14.35 -14.51 20.26
C SER A 269 13.16 -13.79 19.65
N LEU A 270 12.79 -14.12 18.40
CA LEU A 270 11.73 -13.46 17.64
C LEU A 270 10.67 -14.46 17.20
N ASN A 271 9.43 -14.00 17.02
CA ASN A 271 8.37 -14.80 16.46
C ASN A 271 8.54 -14.94 14.93
N THR A 272 9.32 -15.94 14.50
CA THR A 272 9.54 -16.20 13.07
C THR A 272 8.37 -16.87 12.35
N SER A 273 7.27 -17.18 13.06
CA SER A 273 6.02 -17.60 12.41
C SER A 273 5.25 -16.41 11.82
N SER A 274 5.65 -15.18 12.15
CA SER A 274 5.07 -13.97 11.57
C SER A 274 5.34 -13.90 10.07
N PRO A 275 4.38 -13.38 9.27
CA PRO A 275 4.59 -13.09 7.86
C PRO A 275 5.81 -12.20 7.58
N TRP A 276 6.28 -11.42 8.55
CA TRP A 276 7.54 -10.66 8.46
C TRP A 276 8.74 -11.45 7.94
N PHE A 277 8.83 -12.73 8.29
CA PHE A 277 9.97 -13.60 7.95
C PHE A 277 9.74 -14.44 6.69
N THR A 278 8.56 -14.37 6.07
CA THR A 278 8.28 -15.17 4.88
C THR A 278 9.22 -14.79 3.74
N GLN A 279 9.72 -15.80 3.04
CA GLN A 279 10.52 -15.63 1.82
C GLN A 279 9.65 -15.68 0.56
N CYS A 280 8.36 -15.98 0.70
CA CYS A 280 7.44 -16.04 -0.43
C CYS A 280 7.19 -14.62 -0.96
N ARG A 281 7.50 -14.38 -2.23
CA ARG A 281 7.16 -13.12 -2.91
C ARG A 281 5.69 -13.15 -3.33
N ARG A 282 5.04 -11.99 -3.28
CA ARG A 282 3.72 -11.81 -3.91
C ARG A 282 3.85 -11.86 -5.42
N ARG A 283 2.72 -12.01 -6.10
CA ARG A 283 2.65 -11.95 -7.56
C ARG A 283 3.25 -10.63 -8.08
N GLN A 284 4.21 -10.71 -8.98
CA GLN A 284 4.74 -9.53 -9.68
C GLN A 284 3.62 -8.88 -10.51
N CYS A 285 3.35 -7.58 -10.29
CA CYS A 285 2.32 -6.85 -11.04
C CYS A 285 2.84 -6.10 -12.26
N VAL A 286 4.16 -5.88 -12.38
CA VAL A 286 4.78 -5.27 -13.55
C VAL A 286 5.09 -6.35 -14.58
N PRO A 287 4.45 -6.34 -15.77
CA PRO A 287 4.73 -7.33 -16.81
C PRO A 287 6.13 -7.13 -17.39
N GLY A 288 6.66 -8.13 -18.11
CA GLY A 288 7.98 -8.06 -18.74
C GLY A 288 8.17 -6.86 -19.68
N THR A 289 7.09 -6.37 -20.29
CA THR A 289 7.07 -5.18 -21.16
C THR A 289 7.05 -3.85 -20.40
N GLY A 290 6.79 -3.89 -19.10
CA GLY A 290 6.57 -2.73 -18.25
C GLY A 290 5.15 -2.18 -18.27
N ILE A 291 4.90 -1.21 -17.38
CA ILE A 291 3.66 -0.42 -17.29
C ILE A 291 3.99 1.00 -17.69
N THR A 292 3.29 1.53 -18.70
CA THR A 292 3.54 2.88 -19.21
C THR A 292 2.49 3.86 -18.71
N TYR A 293 2.95 4.99 -18.18
CA TYR A 293 2.15 6.13 -17.76
C TYR A 293 2.46 7.31 -18.67
N SER A 294 1.44 8.05 -19.09
CA SER A 294 1.64 9.35 -19.74
C SER A 294 1.99 10.40 -18.69
N TRP A 295 2.78 11.39 -19.07
CA TRP A 295 3.03 12.56 -18.23
C TRP A 295 3.06 13.83 -19.07
N SER A 296 2.79 14.97 -18.43
CA SER A 296 2.85 16.27 -19.11
C SER A 296 3.32 17.40 -18.22
N VAL A 297 3.89 18.45 -18.85
CA VAL A 297 4.21 19.74 -18.22
C VAL A 297 3.47 20.82 -18.99
N SER A 298 2.75 21.71 -18.30
CA SER A 298 2.02 22.79 -18.97
C SER A 298 2.95 23.90 -19.45
N GLU A 299 2.63 24.53 -20.59
CA GLU A 299 3.37 25.68 -21.12
C GLU A 299 3.42 26.83 -20.09
N ALA A 300 2.34 27.04 -19.34
CA ALA A 300 2.31 28.06 -18.28
C ALA A 300 3.29 27.76 -17.14
N THR A 301 3.41 26.48 -16.75
CA THR A 301 4.41 26.05 -15.76
C THR A 301 5.82 26.27 -16.29
N LEU A 302 6.05 25.87 -17.54
CA LEU A 302 7.35 26.03 -18.21
C LEU A 302 7.73 27.52 -18.30
N ASP A 303 6.84 28.37 -18.80
CA ASP A 303 7.05 29.83 -18.92
C ASP A 303 7.33 30.49 -17.58
N ALA A 304 6.50 30.20 -16.57
CA ALA A 304 6.66 30.75 -15.23
C ALA A 304 8.03 30.41 -14.62
N CYS A 305 8.50 29.18 -14.84
CA CYS A 305 9.80 28.73 -14.37
C CYS A 305 10.97 29.34 -15.18
N LEU A 306 10.84 29.47 -16.50
CA LEU A 306 11.86 30.11 -17.36
C LEU A 306 12.04 31.60 -17.04
N GLN A 307 10.98 32.28 -16.59
CA GLN A 307 11.02 33.70 -16.19
C GLN A 307 11.67 33.94 -14.82
N GLN A 308 11.79 32.92 -13.98
CA GLN A 308 12.08 33.12 -12.55
C GLN A 308 13.56 33.34 -12.21
N THR A 309 14.56 32.87 -12.97
CA THR A 309 15.95 32.91 -12.47
C THR A 309 17.07 32.93 -13.53
N ASP A 310 18.23 33.46 -13.11
CA ASP A 310 19.57 33.22 -13.70
C ASP A 310 20.15 31.84 -13.28
N GLU A 311 19.40 31.04 -12.52
CA GLU A 311 19.83 29.77 -11.93
C GLU A 311 19.33 28.57 -12.74
N ALA A 312 19.71 27.37 -12.30
CA ALA A 312 19.14 26.15 -12.82
C ALA A 312 17.65 26.07 -12.52
N VAL A 313 16.87 25.71 -13.53
CA VAL A 313 15.41 25.64 -13.43
C VAL A 313 15.00 24.19 -13.53
N ASP A 314 14.07 23.82 -12.66
CA ASP A 314 13.53 22.48 -12.60
C ASP A 314 12.01 22.47 -12.83
N PHE A 315 11.53 21.53 -13.64
CA PHE A 315 10.13 21.36 -14.00
C PHE A 315 9.65 19.93 -13.69
N ASP A 316 8.75 19.80 -12.74
CA ASP A 316 8.09 18.52 -12.47
C ASP A 316 6.95 18.26 -13.46
N GLY A 317 6.96 17.08 -14.07
CA GLY A 317 5.88 16.55 -14.89
C GLY A 317 4.76 15.94 -14.04
N ASP A 318 3.52 16.26 -14.40
CA ASP A 318 2.32 15.65 -13.84
C ASP A 318 2.08 14.31 -14.56
N VAL A 319 2.03 13.20 -13.81
CA VAL A 319 1.71 11.86 -14.34
C VAL A 319 0.19 11.71 -14.48
N ASP A 320 -0.27 11.44 -15.71
CA ASP A 320 -1.69 11.33 -16.03
C ASP A 320 -2.36 10.14 -15.34
N GLY A 321 -3.62 10.34 -14.94
CA GLY A 321 -4.39 9.32 -14.21
C GLY A 321 -3.92 9.08 -12.78
N CYS A 322 -2.87 9.76 -12.33
CA CYS A 322 -2.35 9.74 -10.98
C CYS A 322 -2.57 11.10 -10.28
N ASP A 323 -2.37 11.16 -8.97
CA ASP A 323 -2.36 12.43 -8.22
C ASP A 323 -1.02 13.16 -8.45
N LYS A 324 -0.71 13.44 -9.73
CA LYS A 324 0.51 14.05 -10.29
C LYS A 324 1.80 13.23 -10.16
N VAL A 325 1.85 12.30 -9.23
CA VAL A 325 3.06 11.55 -8.89
C VAL A 325 2.82 10.05 -9.07
N LEU A 326 3.89 9.32 -9.39
CA LEU A 326 3.86 7.86 -9.54
C LEU A 326 4.44 7.19 -8.31
N PHE A 327 3.69 6.30 -7.67
CA PHE A 327 4.17 5.43 -6.60
C PHE A 327 4.69 4.12 -7.20
N ALA A 328 5.95 3.80 -6.93
CA ALA A 328 6.58 2.55 -7.32
C ALA A 328 7.75 2.24 -6.38
N ARG A 329 8.00 0.96 -6.11
CA ARG A 329 9.03 0.47 -5.19
C ARG A 329 9.00 1.15 -3.82
N GLY A 330 7.80 1.47 -3.34
CA GLY A 330 7.59 2.21 -2.08
C GLY A 330 7.94 3.70 -2.09
N PHE A 331 8.41 4.26 -3.20
CA PHE A 331 8.78 5.67 -3.33
C PHE A 331 7.85 6.44 -4.25
N GLN A 332 7.93 7.77 -4.19
CA GLN A 332 7.27 8.69 -5.09
C GLN A 332 8.22 9.10 -6.21
N TRP A 333 7.74 9.04 -7.45
CA TRP A 333 8.50 9.33 -8.66
C TRP A 333 7.82 10.43 -9.47
N ARG A 334 8.63 11.36 -9.96
CA ARG A 334 8.16 12.45 -10.82
C ARG A 334 9.09 12.60 -12.02
N PRO A 335 8.57 12.56 -13.26
CA PRO A 335 9.28 13.07 -14.42
C PRO A 335 9.75 14.48 -14.15
N ASN A 336 10.95 14.80 -14.58
CA ASN A 336 11.60 16.02 -14.20
C ASN A 336 12.40 16.53 -15.39
N VAL A 337 12.28 17.81 -15.71
CA VAL A 337 13.01 18.44 -16.80
C VAL A 337 13.91 19.49 -16.17
N TYR A 338 15.19 19.47 -16.50
CA TYR A 338 16.19 20.29 -15.83
C TYR A 338 16.93 21.17 -16.84
N ALA A 339 16.97 22.48 -16.61
CA ALA A 339 17.64 23.43 -17.48
C ALA A 339 18.69 24.23 -16.69
N ALA A 340 19.96 23.84 -16.82
CA ALA A 340 21.09 24.54 -16.20
C ALA A 340 21.52 25.79 -17.02
N PRO A 341 21.97 26.88 -16.38
CA PRO A 341 22.40 28.10 -17.06
C PRO A 341 23.85 28.04 -17.55
N ASP A 342 24.66 27.19 -16.92
CA ASP A 342 26.10 27.03 -17.12
C ASP A 342 26.47 25.87 -18.05
N GLU A 343 25.52 25.01 -18.41
CA GLU A 343 25.68 24.02 -19.47
C GLU A 343 25.63 24.67 -20.86
N GLU A 344 26.12 23.96 -21.89
CA GLU A 344 26.10 24.47 -23.26
C GLU A 344 24.67 24.96 -23.64
N PRO A 345 24.53 26.20 -24.13
CA PRO A 345 23.23 26.77 -24.46
C PRO A 345 22.40 25.82 -25.33
N GLY A 346 21.17 25.53 -24.91
CA GLY A 346 20.26 24.65 -25.63
C GLY A 346 20.28 23.18 -25.21
N ARG A 347 21.05 22.80 -24.18
CA ARG A 347 20.95 21.47 -23.56
C ARG A 347 19.98 21.51 -22.38
N VAL A 348 18.95 20.69 -22.47
CA VAL A 348 18.01 20.45 -21.37
C VAL A 348 18.02 18.98 -21.00
N GLY A 349 18.06 18.75 -19.70
CA GLY A 349 18.07 17.44 -19.10
C GLY A 349 16.68 16.85 -18.96
N LEU A 350 16.61 15.52 -19.10
CA LEU A 350 15.43 14.73 -18.75
C LEU A 350 15.82 13.80 -17.60
N HIS A 351 15.17 14.01 -16.46
CA HIS A 351 15.47 13.40 -15.17
C HIS A 351 14.24 12.75 -14.57
N LEU A 352 14.47 11.92 -13.56
CA LEU A 352 13.45 11.37 -12.70
C LEU A 352 13.80 11.71 -11.26
N CYS A 353 12.86 12.29 -10.54
CA CYS A 353 12.98 12.63 -9.12
C CYS A 353 12.45 11.50 -8.24
N CYS A 354 13.15 11.21 -7.17
CA CYS A 354 12.74 10.24 -6.15
C CYS A 354 12.50 10.92 -4.79
N ASP A 355 11.30 10.77 -4.25
CA ASP A 355 10.90 11.35 -2.97
C ASP A 355 10.37 10.31 -1.99
N LEU A 356 10.57 10.58 -0.70
CA LEU A 356 9.91 9.83 0.35
C LEU A 356 8.42 10.23 0.43
N PRO A 357 7.49 9.27 0.32
CA PRO A 357 6.06 9.56 0.40
C PRO A 357 5.66 10.25 1.71
N ARG A 358 4.68 11.15 1.62
CA ARG A 358 4.16 11.90 2.78
C ARG A 358 3.67 11.00 3.91
N ALA A 359 3.23 9.78 3.60
CA ALA A 359 2.79 8.79 4.58
C ALA A 359 3.86 8.45 5.64
N TYR A 360 5.15 8.60 5.30
CA TYR A 360 6.26 8.40 6.23
C TYR A 360 6.69 9.68 6.96
N ARG A 361 6.33 10.86 6.44
CA ARG A 361 6.73 12.17 6.98
C ARG A 361 5.76 12.64 8.08
N LEU A 362 5.56 11.80 9.08
CA LEU A 362 4.71 12.13 10.23
C LEU A 362 5.41 13.17 11.13
N PRO A 363 4.67 14.09 11.76
CA PRO A 363 5.24 14.99 12.76
C PRO A 363 5.95 14.20 13.88
N GLY A 364 7.21 14.55 14.15
CA GLY A 364 8.03 13.90 15.17
C GLY A 364 8.69 12.59 14.74
N SER A 365 8.50 12.17 13.49
CA SER A 365 9.22 11.04 12.89
C SER A 365 10.64 11.44 12.51
N GLU A 366 11.59 10.51 12.66
CA GLU A 366 12.95 10.65 12.14
C GLU A 366 12.97 10.79 10.59
N LEU A 367 11.90 10.39 9.91
CA LEU A 367 11.74 10.51 8.45
C LEU A 367 11.17 11.87 8.00
N GLN A 368 10.78 12.75 8.92
CA GLN A 368 10.06 13.99 8.61
C GLN A 368 10.89 14.98 7.77
N HIS A 369 12.18 15.11 8.04
CA HIS A 369 13.02 16.19 7.52
C HIS A 369 13.55 15.94 6.11
N GLY A 370 13.28 14.78 5.52
CA GLY A 370 13.81 14.44 4.21
C GLY A 370 15.31 14.12 4.24
N ASP A 371 15.97 14.04 5.39
CA ASP A 371 17.41 13.72 5.46
C ASP A 371 17.72 12.23 5.24
N VAL A 372 16.80 11.49 4.63
CA VAL A 372 16.92 10.05 4.42
C VAL A 372 17.77 9.82 3.18
N VAL A 373 19.06 9.62 3.38
CA VAL A 373 19.97 9.25 2.29
C VAL A 373 19.89 7.75 2.06
N ALA A 374 19.13 7.35 1.05
CA ALA A 374 19.05 5.96 0.60
C ALA A 374 19.25 5.89 -0.90
N ALA A 375 19.98 4.87 -1.36
CA ALA A 375 20.11 4.53 -2.77
C ALA A 375 18.92 3.65 -3.18
N VAL A 376 18.02 4.20 -3.99
CA VAL A 376 16.88 3.48 -4.54
C VAL A 376 17.22 3.02 -5.95
N LEU A 377 16.88 1.76 -6.25
CA LEU A 377 17.06 1.18 -7.57
C LEU A 377 15.70 1.13 -8.26
N LEU A 378 15.62 1.68 -9.47
CA LEU A 378 14.43 1.63 -10.31
C LEU A 378 14.82 1.21 -11.73
N SER A 379 14.09 0.23 -12.27
CA SER A 379 14.15 -0.08 -13.70
C SER A 379 13.06 0.73 -14.40
N ALA A 380 13.40 1.71 -15.21
CA ALA A 380 12.39 2.54 -15.89
C ALA A 380 12.90 3.09 -17.23
N ARG A 381 11.98 3.58 -18.06
CA ARG A 381 12.28 4.37 -19.26
C ARG A 381 11.44 5.64 -19.22
N LEU A 382 12.11 6.78 -19.25
CA LEU A 382 11.46 8.08 -19.34
C LEU A 382 11.64 8.62 -20.75
N ALA A 383 10.55 9.06 -21.36
CA ALA A 383 10.54 9.54 -22.72
C ALA A 383 9.79 10.86 -22.85
N ALA A 384 10.25 11.73 -23.75
CA ALA A 384 9.60 12.97 -24.15
C ALA A 384 9.32 12.96 -25.65
N TYR A 385 8.14 13.44 -26.04
CA TYR A 385 7.70 13.48 -27.44
C TYR A 385 8.12 14.76 -28.14
N ARG A 386 8.51 14.63 -29.40
CA ARG A 386 8.74 15.75 -30.33
C ARG A 386 7.68 15.77 -31.40
N PHE A 387 7.22 16.96 -31.75
CA PHE A 387 6.19 17.23 -32.74
C PHE A 387 6.72 18.20 -33.79
N ASP A 388 6.29 18.04 -35.03
CA ASP A 388 6.49 19.06 -36.05
C ASP A 388 5.44 20.18 -35.95
N ALA A 389 5.59 21.20 -36.80
CA ALA A 389 4.65 22.31 -36.88
C ALA A 389 3.21 21.91 -37.27
N SER A 390 2.99 20.69 -37.75
CA SER A 390 1.65 20.16 -38.06
C SER A 390 1.02 19.40 -36.88
N GLY A 391 1.76 19.22 -35.79
CA GLY A 391 1.33 18.46 -34.61
C GLY A 391 1.54 16.95 -34.75
N VAL A 392 2.27 16.49 -35.77
CA VAL A 392 2.59 15.07 -35.93
C VAL A 392 3.82 14.74 -35.10
N ALA A 393 3.77 13.65 -34.33
CA ALA A 393 4.92 13.18 -33.58
C ALA A 393 6.06 12.76 -34.52
N ILE A 394 7.19 13.45 -34.44
CA ILE A 394 8.37 13.25 -35.30
C ILE A 394 9.50 12.47 -34.62
N GLY A 395 9.41 12.26 -33.31
CA GLY A 395 10.42 11.51 -32.57
C GLY A 395 10.13 11.37 -31.08
N ILE A 396 10.93 10.54 -30.44
CA ILE A 396 10.87 10.26 -29.01
C ILE A 396 12.29 10.31 -28.49
N GLN A 397 12.56 11.18 -27.51
CA GLN A 397 13.82 11.14 -26.75
C GLN A 397 13.60 10.24 -25.54
N THR A 398 14.44 9.22 -25.36
CA THR A 398 14.28 8.23 -24.28
C THR A 398 15.54 8.15 -23.43
N VAL A 399 15.36 8.19 -22.12
CA VAL A 399 16.37 7.93 -21.10
C VAL A 399 15.99 6.63 -20.39
N SER A 400 16.91 5.67 -20.35
CA SER A 400 16.73 4.41 -19.62
C SER A 400 17.44 4.46 -18.28
N PHE A 401 16.81 3.88 -17.27
CA PHE A 401 17.35 3.71 -15.93
C PHE A 401 17.40 2.22 -15.65
N ASP A 402 18.61 1.66 -15.62
CA ASP A 402 18.85 0.25 -15.39
C ASP A 402 19.38 0.00 -13.97
N VAL A 403 18.95 -1.13 -13.39
CA VAL A 403 19.33 -1.53 -12.03
C VAL A 403 20.78 -2.00 -12.04
N GLY A 404 21.68 -1.14 -11.57
CA GLY A 404 23.13 -1.40 -11.51
C GLY A 404 23.94 -0.12 -11.70
N ASP A 405 23.47 0.73 -12.61
CA ASP A 405 24.17 1.98 -12.99
C ASP A 405 23.50 3.23 -12.43
N SER A 406 22.23 3.12 -12.02
CA SER A 406 21.42 4.25 -11.54
C SER A 406 20.98 4.02 -10.10
N ALA A 407 21.55 4.79 -9.18
CA ALA A 407 21.11 4.88 -7.78
C ALA A 407 20.53 6.27 -7.53
N PHE A 408 19.27 6.32 -7.11
CA PHE A 408 18.62 7.57 -6.76
C PHE A 408 18.81 7.86 -5.28
N GLU A 409 19.20 9.09 -4.95
CA GLU A 409 19.13 9.58 -3.58
C GLU A 409 17.68 9.92 -3.23
N VAL A 410 17.20 9.41 -2.10
CA VAL A 410 15.89 9.80 -1.57
C VAL A 410 15.96 11.24 -1.05
N ALA A 411 14.86 11.99 -1.26
CA ALA A 411 14.65 13.39 -0.87
C ALA A 411 15.03 14.43 -1.93
N GLY A 412 14.41 14.29 -3.10
CA GLY A 412 14.60 15.22 -4.21
C GLY A 412 15.84 14.92 -5.03
N GLY A 413 16.50 13.78 -4.82
CA GLY A 413 17.55 13.32 -5.70
C GLY A 413 17.00 13.13 -7.12
N THR A 414 17.64 13.79 -8.07
CA THR A 414 17.37 13.68 -9.50
C THR A 414 18.41 12.78 -10.14
N TRP A 415 17.99 11.87 -11.03
CA TRP A 415 18.91 11.19 -11.93
C TRP A 415 18.39 11.29 -13.35
N GLY A 416 19.28 11.49 -14.32
CA GLY A 416 18.88 11.72 -15.70
C GLY A 416 20.06 12.01 -16.60
N VAL A 417 19.73 12.50 -17.80
CA VAL A 417 20.72 12.85 -18.82
C VAL A 417 20.55 14.34 -19.12
N SER A 418 21.54 15.16 -18.74
CA SER A 418 21.47 16.64 -18.82
C SER A 418 21.31 17.21 -20.24
N ASN A 419 21.53 16.39 -21.26
CA ASN A 419 21.42 16.79 -22.67
C ASN A 419 20.43 15.92 -23.47
N ALA A 420 19.42 15.36 -22.80
CA ALA A 420 18.44 14.49 -23.43
C ALA A 420 17.52 15.22 -24.41
N LEU A 421 17.27 16.51 -24.19
CA LEU A 421 16.32 17.32 -24.96
C LEU A 421 17.08 18.41 -25.73
N PRO A 422 17.45 18.16 -27.01
CA PRO A 422 18.03 19.21 -27.85
C PRO A 422 17.00 20.30 -28.14
N LEU A 423 17.25 21.51 -27.68
CA LEU A 423 16.41 22.66 -28.00
C LEU A 423 16.84 23.34 -29.30
N LEU A 424 15.93 24.11 -29.91
CA LEU A 424 16.26 24.96 -31.06
C LEU A 424 17.15 26.13 -30.63
N GLU A 425 18.19 26.44 -31.42
CA GLU A 425 19.01 27.63 -31.20
C GLU A 425 18.20 28.90 -31.48
N VAL A 426 17.89 29.67 -30.43
CA VAL A 426 17.22 30.97 -30.56
C VAL A 426 18.27 32.08 -30.63
N ALA A 427 18.18 32.89 -31.69
CA ALA A 427 19.07 34.04 -31.88
C ALA A 427 18.86 35.07 -30.76
N GLY A 428 19.78 35.11 -29.79
CA GLY A 428 19.70 36.05 -28.66
C GLY A 428 20.10 35.47 -27.31
N GLY A 429 20.31 34.15 -27.21
CA GLY A 429 20.81 33.50 -25.98
C GLY A 429 19.84 33.55 -24.78
N GLN A 430 18.63 34.09 -24.96
CA GLN A 430 17.60 34.09 -23.94
C GLN A 430 16.79 32.78 -24.00
N ARG A 431 16.43 32.27 -22.82
CA ARG A 431 15.57 31.10 -22.60
C ARG A 431 14.13 31.41 -23.00
N GLU A 432 13.88 31.52 -24.29
CA GLU A 432 12.53 31.75 -24.82
C GLU A 432 11.76 30.43 -24.95
N LEU A 433 10.44 30.48 -24.72
CA LEU A 433 9.51 29.37 -25.01
C LEU A 433 9.61 28.88 -26.46
N SER A 434 10.02 29.75 -27.39
CA SER A 434 10.23 29.43 -28.80
C SER A 434 11.25 28.29 -29.01
N ALA A 435 12.22 28.14 -28.11
CA ALA A 435 13.21 27.05 -28.14
C ALA A 435 12.57 25.66 -27.92
N TRP A 436 11.39 25.62 -27.30
CA TRP A 436 10.64 24.42 -26.93
C TRP A 436 9.55 24.05 -27.93
N ALA A 437 9.45 24.76 -29.06
CA ALA A 437 8.35 24.60 -30.02
C ALA A 437 8.15 23.15 -30.50
N GLU A 438 9.23 22.35 -30.59
CA GLU A 438 9.11 20.93 -30.97
C GLU A 438 8.59 20.03 -29.85
N TYR A 439 8.67 20.45 -28.59
CA TYR A 439 8.21 19.67 -27.44
C TYR A 439 6.82 20.10 -26.97
N LEU A 440 6.38 21.31 -27.32
CA LEU A 440 5.08 21.86 -26.95
C LEU A 440 4.02 21.50 -27.99
N HIS A 441 3.02 20.71 -27.56
CA HIS A 441 1.83 20.38 -28.34
C HIS A 441 0.58 20.62 -27.50
N ASP A 442 -0.38 21.37 -28.05
CA ASP A 442 -1.59 21.82 -27.34
C ASP A 442 -1.29 22.51 -25.99
N GLY A 443 -0.23 23.32 -25.95
CA GLY A 443 0.19 24.06 -24.76
C GLY A 443 0.76 23.20 -23.65
N LYS A 444 1.24 21.99 -23.97
CA LYS A 444 1.89 21.07 -23.03
C LYS A 444 3.07 20.34 -23.66
N MET A 445 4.09 20.06 -22.85
CA MET A 445 5.07 19.03 -23.15
C MET A 445 4.51 17.68 -22.73
N HIS A 446 4.62 16.66 -23.58
CA HIS A 446 4.11 15.32 -23.31
C HIS A 446 5.23 14.29 -23.35
N GLY A 447 5.04 13.21 -22.60
CA GLY A 447 5.95 12.09 -22.60
C GLY A 447 5.35 10.83 -21.98
N THR A 448 6.18 9.81 -21.85
CA THR A 448 5.83 8.58 -21.14
C THR A 448 6.88 8.19 -20.11
N LEU A 449 6.42 7.56 -19.04
CA LEU A 449 7.24 6.92 -18.02
C LEU A 449 6.84 5.44 -17.96
N CYS A 450 7.72 4.56 -18.42
CA CYS A 450 7.51 3.12 -18.41
C CYS A 450 8.28 2.48 -17.25
N LEU A 451 7.55 1.93 -16.28
CA LEU A 451 8.12 1.13 -15.19
C LEU A 451 8.42 -0.28 -15.68
N LEU A 452 9.65 -0.74 -15.50
CA LEU A 452 10.09 -2.09 -15.86
C LEU A 452 10.14 -2.99 -14.60
N PRO A 453 9.95 -4.30 -14.74
CA PRO A 453 10.04 -5.20 -13.61
C PRO A 453 11.45 -5.19 -13.00
N PRO A 454 11.60 -5.51 -11.71
CA PRO A 454 12.92 -5.70 -11.12
C PRO A 454 13.67 -6.84 -11.86
N PRO A 455 14.99 -6.75 -11.98
CA PRO A 455 15.77 -7.82 -12.60
C PRO A 455 15.52 -9.14 -11.88
N SER A 456 15.29 -10.21 -12.65
CA SER A 456 15.17 -11.55 -12.12
C SER A 456 16.46 -11.91 -11.40
N SER A 457 16.38 -12.32 -10.14
CA SER A 457 17.56 -12.78 -9.39
C SER A 457 18.25 -14.00 -10.02
N GLN A 458 17.63 -14.64 -11.02
CA GLN A 458 18.18 -15.77 -11.76
C GLN A 458 19.21 -15.37 -12.82
N ASP A 459 19.16 -14.14 -13.35
CA ASP A 459 20.08 -13.74 -14.44
C ASP A 459 21.51 -13.45 -13.94
N ASN A 460 21.71 -13.29 -12.63
CA ASN A 460 23.03 -13.05 -12.03
C ASN A 460 23.79 -14.35 -11.73
N ALA A 461 23.17 -15.52 -11.85
CA ALA A 461 23.79 -16.81 -11.47
C ALA A 461 24.39 -17.57 -12.68
N SER A 462 24.20 -17.08 -13.90
CA SER A 462 24.57 -17.80 -15.13
C SER A 462 25.94 -17.45 -15.71
N ASP A 463 26.76 -16.62 -15.05
CA ASP A 463 28.07 -16.18 -15.58
C ASP A 463 29.27 -16.67 -14.75
N GLU A 464 29.07 -17.61 -13.82
CA GLU A 464 30.14 -18.24 -13.03
C GLU A 464 30.40 -19.72 -13.39
N SER A 465 29.90 -20.22 -14.53
CA SER A 465 30.22 -21.57 -15.00
C SER A 465 31.32 -21.56 -16.07
N ASP A 466 32.39 -22.29 -15.75
CA ASP A 466 33.40 -22.86 -16.66
C ASP A 466 34.72 -22.09 -16.83
N GLU A 467 35.33 -21.64 -15.73
CA GLU A 467 36.80 -21.80 -15.63
C GLU A 467 37.09 -23.16 -14.99
N ASP A 468 37.32 -24.15 -15.85
CA ASP A 468 37.86 -25.47 -15.53
C ASP A 468 39.19 -25.34 -14.76
N VAL A 469 39.11 -25.22 -13.43
CA VAL A 469 40.25 -25.50 -12.55
C VAL A 469 40.26 -27.01 -12.30
N GLU A 470 40.84 -27.74 -13.25
CA GLU A 470 41.40 -29.06 -12.96
C GLU A 470 42.57 -28.86 -11.98
N ASP A 471 42.38 -29.19 -10.70
CA ASP A 471 43.42 -29.87 -9.92
C ASP A 471 42.95 -30.33 -8.53
N GLY A 472 43.25 -31.60 -8.23
CA GLY A 472 43.87 -31.97 -6.96
C GLY A 472 42.98 -32.01 -5.71
N VAL A 473 42.42 -33.19 -5.47
CA VAL A 473 42.04 -33.77 -4.16
C VAL A 473 42.93 -33.29 -3.01
N ASP A 474 42.31 -32.84 -1.90
CA ASP A 474 42.73 -33.24 -0.55
C ASP A 474 41.55 -33.13 0.45
N ASP A 475 41.01 -34.30 0.81
CA ASP A 475 40.02 -34.52 1.86
C ASP A 475 40.66 -34.31 3.25
N ASN A 476 40.49 -33.14 3.87
CA ASN A 476 40.46 -32.99 5.35
C ASN A 476 40.23 -31.55 5.82
N ALA A 477 38.98 -31.09 5.90
CA ALA A 477 38.65 -29.89 6.70
C ALA A 477 37.14 -29.77 7.01
N ALA A 478 36.55 -30.73 7.74
CA ALA A 478 35.14 -30.63 8.18
C ALA A 478 34.91 -30.79 9.70
N ALA A 479 35.95 -30.70 10.53
CA ALA A 479 35.83 -31.03 11.97
C ALA A 479 36.32 -29.97 12.99
N ALA A 480 36.43 -28.68 12.63
CA ALA A 480 37.13 -27.71 13.51
C ALA A 480 36.40 -26.40 13.85
N VAL A 481 35.05 -26.34 13.85
CA VAL A 481 34.32 -25.10 14.22
C VAL A 481 33.32 -25.27 15.37
N ALA A 482 33.10 -26.47 15.90
CA ALA A 482 32.11 -26.70 16.95
C ALA A 482 32.61 -26.56 18.41
N ASP A 483 33.92 -26.43 18.65
CA ASP A 483 34.48 -26.61 20.01
C ASP A 483 34.92 -25.32 20.75
N ARG A 484 34.50 -24.13 20.29
CA ARG A 484 35.03 -22.86 20.84
C ARG A 484 34.10 -22.06 21.77
N TRP A 485 32.92 -22.58 22.13
CA TRP A 485 31.91 -21.82 22.91
C TRP A 485 31.48 -22.46 24.24
N ASN A 486 32.15 -23.51 24.71
CA ASN A 486 31.87 -24.09 26.03
C ASN A 486 33.16 -24.18 26.86
N GLY A 487 33.50 -23.13 27.61
CA GLY A 487 34.62 -23.23 28.54
C GLY A 487 35.08 -21.94 29.22
N ALA A 488 34.28 -21.42 30.16
CA ALA A 488 34.68 -20.66 31.36
C ALA A 488 33.41 -20.10 32.02
N GLY A 489 33.10 -20.26 33.30
CA GLY A 489 33.78 -20.81 34.45
C GLY A 489 32.93 -20.40 35.65
N MET A 490 32.45 -21.37 36.42
CA MET A 490 31.74 -21.15 37.68
C MET A 490 32.66 -20.44 38.69
N GLY A 491 32.16 -19.36 39.28
CA GLY A 491 32.68 -18.77 40.51
C GLY A 491 31.53 -18.47 41.46
N GLN A 492 31.28 -19.38 42.42
CA GLN A 492 30.42 -19.13 43.58
C GLN A 492 31.14 -18.21 44.57
N ALA A 493 30.47 -17.15 45.03
CA ALA A 493 30.66 -16.59 46.37
C ALA A 493 29.36 -15.92 46.81
N GLY A 494 28.85 -16.35 47.96
CA GLY A 494 27.59 -15.91 48.53
C GLY A 494 27.63 -14.54 49.22
N GLY A 495 26.46 -14.06 49.62
CA GLY A 495 26.32 -12.87 50.44
C GLY A 495 24.87 -12.43 50.54
N ALA A 496 24.14 -12.97 51.51
CA ALA A 496 22.85 -12.47 51.94
C ALA A 496 23.02 -11.09 52.61
N ALA A 497 22.22 -10.10 52.21
CA ALA A 497 21.94 -8.92 53.02
C ALA A 497 20.64 -8.20 52.57
N ALA A 498 19.66 -8.28 53.46
CA ALA A 498 18.64 -7.29 53.84
C ALA A 498 18.25 -6.14 52.87
N MET A 499 16.93 -6.09 52.57
CA MET A 499 16.06 -4.90 52.45
C MET A 499 16.41 -3.80 53.47
N PRO A 500 16.18 -2.48 53.23
CA PRO A 500 14.82 -1.97 52.97
C PRO A 500 14.66 -0.65 52.17
N GLY A 501 13.39 -0.33 51.85
CA GLY A 501 12.89 1.01 51.49
C GLY A 501 12.72 1.20 49.98
N GLY A 502 11.53 1.43 49.42
CA GLY A 502 10.38 2.17 49.92
C GLY A 502 10.31 3.51 49.20
N TRP A 503 9.71 3.56 48.01
CA TRP A 503 9.35 4.81 47.33
C TRP A 503 7.95 4.66 46.71
N GLN A 504 6.97 5.23 47.41
CA GLN A 504 5.70 5.65 46.85
C GLN A 504 5.93 6.96 46.10
N GLY A 505 5.46 7.05 44.87
CA GLY A 505 5.40 8.28 44.10
C GLY A 505 4.10 8.31 43.33
N ALA A 506 3.06 8.87 43.96
CA ALA A 506 1.82 9.24 43.31
C ALA A 506 2.09 10.38 42.34
N PHE A 507 1.59 10.28 41.10
CA PHE A 507 1.30 11.44 40.28
C PHE A 507 -0.13 11.34 39.77
N VAL A 508 -0.94 12.23 40.32
CA VAL A 508 -2.17 12.74 39.77
C VAL A 508 -1.80 13.60 38.56
N TRP A 509 -2.30 13.24 37.38
CA TRP A 509 -3.09 14.08 36.45
C TRP A 509 -3.69 13.16 35.39
#